data_AF-A0A1Q8BNH8-F1
#
_entry.id   AF-A0A1Q8BNH8-F1
#
_cell.length_a   1.000
_cell.length_b   1.000
_cell.length_c   1.000
_cell.angle_alpha   90.00
_cell.angle_beta   90.00
_cell.angle_gamma   90.00
#
_symmetry.space_group_name_H-M   'P 1'
#
loop_
_entity.id
_entity.type
_entity.pdbx_description
1 polymer ?
#
loop_
_entity_poly.entity_id
_entity_poly.type
_entity_poly.pdbx_seq_one_letter_code
_entity_poly.pdbx_strand_id
1 'polypeptide(L)'
;MTPGAILLQFRQKFGHGLRVAYYRDVVRPQILQTPPIEDTIDNTCEIHILTSREDWLNLIWTIKSFYVVSGRKYALCIHDDGTLAPEHFAELEKQFPDARIISRSKSDAEVLPSLVSFPRCLAFRKTNHLAPKVFDFHFYLESDRMLLLDSDVLFFSEPAELLRAIEDSNYHLNIVNKDIASAYTVDPAEVKSRTGVNLIE
;
A
#
# COMPACT_ATOMS: atom_id res chain seq x y z
N MET A 1 -32.86 12.08 -0.11
CA MET A 1 -31.98 12.02 -1.30
C MET A 1 -32.63 12.80 -2.44
N THR A 2 -31.88 13.61 -3.18
CA THR A 2 -32.40 14.36 -4.32
C THR A 2 -32.35 13.52 -5.61
N PRO A 3 -33.19 13.81 -6.62
CA PRO A 3 -33.10 13.13 -7.92
C PRO A 3 -31.69 13.22 -8.55
N GLY A 4 -31.01 14.36 -8.37
CA GLY A 4 -29.62 14.55 -8.80
C GLY A 4 -28.64 13.64 -8.07
N ALA A 5 -28.81 13.44 -6.76
CA ALA A 5 -27.98 12.50 -5.98
C ALA A 5 -28.18 11.06 -6.44
N ILE A 6 -29.40 10.65 -6.76
CA ILE A 6 -29.71 9.31 -7.28
C ILE A 6 -29.05 9.12 -8.66
N LEU A 7 -29.17 10.10 -9.55
CA LEU A 7 -28.53 10.06 -10.86
C LEU A 7 -27.00 9.98 -10.75
N LEU A 8 -26.41 10.76 -9.84
CA LEU A 8 -24.97 10.73 -9.58
C LEU A 8 -24.53 9.36 -9.06
N GLN A 9 -25.23 8.79 -8.08
CA GLN A 9 -24.93 7.46 -7.54
C GLN A 9 -25.05 6.38 -8.61
N PHE A 10 -26.07 6.45 -9.47
CA PHE A 10 -26.23 5.52 -10.58
C PHE A 10 -25.06 5.62 -11.57
N ARG A 11 -24.64 6.84 -11.92
CA ARG A 11 -23.48 7.07 -12.80
C ARG A 11 -22.17 6.61 -12.17
N GLN A 12 -21.94 6.86 -10.89
CA GLN A 12 -20.75 6.36 -10.19
C GLN A 12 -20.74 4.83 -10.11
N LYS A 13 -21.92 4.23 -9.87
CA LYS A 13 -22.05 2.78 -9.72
C LYS A 13 -21.86 2.03 -11.03
N PHE A 14 -22.48 2.50 -12.11
CA PHE A 14 -22.59 1.78 -13.39
C PHE A 14 -21.91 2.49 -14.57
N GLY A 15 -21.32 3.67 -14.38
CA GLY A 15 -20.69 4.46 -15.44
C GLY A 15 -19.49 3.80 -16.10
N HIS A 16 -18.87 2.83 -15.43
CA HIS A 16 -17.79 1.99 -15.97
C HIS A 16 -18.31 0.67 -16.59
N GLY A 17 -19.63 0.52 -16.72
CA GLY A 17 -20.29 -0.65 -17.27
C GLY A 17 -20.71 -1.69 -16.23
N LEU A 18 -21.72 -2.50 -16.59
CA LEU A 18 -22.29 -3.53 -15.71
C LEU A 18 -21.27 -4.61 -15.32
N ARG A 19 -20.33 -4.93 -16.22
CA ARG A 19 -19.25 -5.88 -15.94
C ARG A 19 -18.37 -5.39 -14.80
N VAL A 20 -17.93 -4.14 -14.84
CA VAL A 20 -17.08 -3.56 -13.76
C VAL A 20 -17.85 -3.54 -12.44
N ALA A 21 -19.12 -3.14 -12.46
CA ALA A 21 -19.97 -3.18 -11.26
C ALA A 21 -20.09 -4.61 -10.69
N TYR A 22 -20.26 -5.63 -11.54
CA TYR A 22 -20.29 -7.02 -11.11
C TYR A 22 -18.98 -7.46 -10.44
N TYR A 23 -17.82 -7.17 -11.04
CA TYR A 23 -16.54 -7.53 -10.41
C TYR A 23 -16.31 -6.77 -9.09
N ARG A 24 -16.64 -5.47 -9.03
CA ARG A 24 -16.47 -4.66 -7.82
C ARG A 24 -17.40 -5.08 -6.67
N ASP A 25 -18.67 -5.36 -6.97
CA ASP A 25 -19.72 -5.53 -5.95
C ASP A 25 -19.98 -7.01 -5.63
N VAL A 26 -19.63 -7.94 -6.53
CA VAL A 26 -19.91 -9.38 -6.36
C VAL A 26 -18.64 -10.21 -6.26
N VAL A 27 -17.67 -10.03 -7.16
CA VAL A 27 -16.45 -10.86 -7.18
C VAL A 27 -15.45 -10.41 -6.13
N ARG A 28 -15.19 -9.11 -6.03
CA ARG A 28 -14.18 -8.55 -5.12
C ARG A 28 -14.39 -8.98 -3.66
N PRO A 29 -15.61 -8.97 -3.07
CA PRO A 29 -15.83 -9.42 -1.69
C PRO A 29 -15.63 -10.94 -1.48
N GLN A 30 -15.62 -11.76 -2.53
CA GLN A 30 -15.45 -13.22 -2.39
C GLN A 30 -14.06 -13.59 -1.87
N ILE A 31 -13.08 -12.69 -1.96
CA ILE A 31 -11.74 -12.92 -1.40
C ILE A 31 -11.78 -13.21 0.11
N LEU A 32 -12.77 -12.67 0.83
CA LEU A 32 -12.95 -12.90 2.27
C LEU A 32 -13.30 -14.35 2.61
N GLN A 33 -13.74 -15.14 1.63
CA GLN A 33 -14.05 -16.56 1.80
C GLN A 33 -12.82 -17.46 1.59
N THR A 34 -11.70 -16.89 1.13
CA THR A 34 -10.46 -17.66 0.94
C THR A 34 -9.75 -17.88 2.27
N PRO A 35 -8.99 -18.99 2.44
CA PRO A 35 -8.25 -19.27 3.67
C PRO A 35 -7.26 -18.15 4.02
N PRO A 36 -6.97 -17.90 5.30
CA PRO A 36 -5.95 -16.94 5.71
C PRO A 36 -4.57 -17.30 5.14
N ILE A 37 -3.71 -16.28 5.01
CA ILE A 37 -2.29 -16.51 4.74
C ILE A 37 -1.56 -16.42 6.08
N GLU A 38 -1.09 -17.57 6.55
CA GLU A 38 -0.35 -17.72 7.79
C GLU A 38 1.17 -17.79 7.52
N ASP A 39 1.95 -17.73 8.60
CA ASP A 39 3.40 -17.81 8.66
C ASP A 39 4.11 -16.68 7.90
N THR A 40 3.51 -15.49 7.83
CA THR A 40 4.12 -14.31 7.17
C THR A 40 5.10 -13.60 8.10
N ILE A 41 6.18 -14.29 8.48
CA ILE A 41 7.16 -13.86 9.50
C ILE A 41 8.61 -13.86 8.99
N ASP A 42 8.82 -14.08 7.70
CA ASP A 42 10.16 -14.07 7.10
C ASP A 42 10.70 -12.63 7.02
N ASN A 43 11.72 -12.34 7.84
CA ASN A 43 12.36 -11.02 7.92
C ASN A 43 13.45 -10.80 6.85
N THR A 44 13.55 -11.66 5.83
CA THR A 44 14.36 -11.37 4.64
C THR A 44 13.88 -10.07 3.98
N CYS A 45 12.58 -9.81 4.01
CA CYS A 45 11.95 -8.59 3.56
C CYS A 45 10.66 -8.35 4.33
N GLU A 46 10.31 -7.09 4.54
CA GLU A 46 9.02 -6.71 5.09
C GLU A 46 8.20 -5.95 4.04
N ILE A 47 6.96 -6.41 3.82
CA ILE A 47 6.00 -5.76 2.94
C ILE A 47 5.30 -4.65 3.72
N HIS A 48 5.37 -3.44 3.22
CA HIS A 48 4.62 -2.31 3.73
C HIS A 48 3.58 -1.84 2.72
N ILE A 49 2.35 -1.71 3.19
CA ILE A 49 1.20 -1.35 2.36
C ILE A 49 0.26 -0.42 3.12
N LEU A 50 -0.27 0.60 2.44
CA LEU A 50 -1.22 1.57 2.99
C LEU A 50 -2.60 1.30 2.40
N THR A 51 -3.63 1.31 3.25
CA THR A 51 -5.01 1.10 2.82
C THR A 51 -5.97 2.10 3.42
N SER A 52 -7.15 2.17 2.79
CA SER A 52 -8.31 2.95 3.20
C SER A 52 -9.54 2.05 3.30
N ARG A 53 -10.65 2.63 3.73
CA ARG A 53 -11.99 2.02 3.71
C ARG A 53 -12.44 1.60 2.32
N GLU A 54 -12.00 2.30 1.29
CA GLU A 54 -12.37 2.04 -0.10
C GLU A 54 -11.54 0.89 -0.70
N ASP A 55 -10.29 0.74 -0.25
CA ASP A 55 -9.28 -0.13 -0.87
C ASP A 55 -8.88 -1.35 -0.06
N TRP A 56 -9.33 -1.54 1.19
CA TRP A 56 -8.90 -2.68 2.01
C TRP A 56 -9.21 -4.04 1.38
N LEU A 57 -10.30 -4.16 0.61
CA LEU A 57 -10.55 -5.37 -0.17
C LEU A 57 -9.53 -5.57 -1.29
N ASN A 58 -9.13 -4.49 -1.97
CA ASN A 58 -8.10 -4.54 -3.00
C ASN A 58 -6.74 -4.92 -2.38
N LEU A 59 -6.43 -4.44 -1.17
CA LEU A 59 -5.24 -4.85 -0.43
C LEU A 59 -5.22 -6.36 -0.22
N ILE A 60 -6.33 -6.96 0.22
CA ILE A 60 -6.37 -8.42 0.44
C ILE A 60 -6.07 -9.16 -0.87
N TRP A 61 -6.66 -8.72 -1.98
CA TRP A 61 -6.36 -9.27 -3.30
C TRP A 61 -4.88 -9.11 -3.66
N THR A 62 -4.31 -7.93 -3.46
CA THR A 62 -2.89 -7.61 -3.72
C THR A 62 -1.98 -8.58 -2.98
N ILE A 63 -2.10 -8.62 -1.66
CA ILE A 63 -1.24 -9.40 -0.78
C ILE A 63 -1.42 -10.90 -1.01
N LYS A 64 -2.65 -11.39 -1.13
CA LYS A 64 -2.88 -12.81 -1.40
C LYS A 64 -2.35 -13.23 -2.76
N SER A 65 -2.57 -12.42 -3.78
CA SER A 65 -2.03 -12.73 -5.12
C SER A 65 -0.50 -12.79 -5.08
N PHE A 66 0.16 -11.84 -4.41
CA PHE A 66 1.62 -11.86 -4.22
C PHE A 66 2.08 -13.14 -3.52
N TYR A 67 1.54 -13.48 -2.35
CA TYR A 67 1.97 -14.67 -1.61
C TYR A 67 1.71 -15.96 -2.36
N VAL A 68 0.58 -16.07 -3.05
CA VAL A 68 0.23 -17.26 -3.85
C VAL A 68 1.24 -17.48 -4.97
N VAL A 69 1.59 -16.44 -5.72
CA VAL A 69 2.45 -16.62 -6.91
C VAL A 69 3.94 -16.51 -6.63
N SER A 70 4.35 -15.83 -5.56
CA SER A 70 5.76 -15.76 -5.14
C SER A 70 6.18 -16.97 -4.30
N GLY A 71 5.24 -17.62 -3.62
CA GLY A 71 5.53 -18.66 -2.63
C GLY A 71 6.34 -18.16 -1.42
N ARG A 72 6.53 -16.84 -1.28
CA ARG A 72 7.27 -16.25 -0.16
C ARG A 72 6.36 -15.99 1.03
N LYS A 73 6.99 -15.76 2.18
CA LYS A 73 6.34 -15.60 3.47
C LYS A 73 6.87 -14.39 4.23
N TYR A 74 7.27 -13.36 3.46
CA TYR A 74 7.79 -12.10 3.96
C TYR A 74 6.90 -11.51 5.06
N ALA A 75 7.51 -10.82 6.02
CA ALA A 75 6.76 -10.11 7.05
C ALA A 75 5.80 -9.08 6.44
N LEU A 76 4.66 -8.82 7.07
CA LEU A 76 3.64 -7.91 6.56
C LEU A 76 3.28 -6.83 7.57
N CYS A 77 3.37 -5.58 7.13
CA CYS A 77 2.98 -4.39 7.87
C CYS A 77 1.92 -3.59 7.09
N ILE A 78 0.68 -3.60 7.59
CA ILE A 78 -0.47 -2.92 7.00
C ILE A 78 -0.72 -1.60 7.74
N HIS A 79 -0.79 -0.50 6.99
CA HIS A 79 -1.05 0.84 7.51
C HIS A 79 -2.46 1.28 7.14
N ASP A 80 -3.19 1.81 8.11
CA ASP A 80 -4.49 2.45 7.93
C ASP A 80 -4.31 3.96 7.70
N ASP A 81 -5.04 4.52 6.74
CA ASP A 81 -5.08 5.97 6.48
C ASP A 81 -5.93 6.76 7.49
N GLY A 82 -6.67 6.06 8.36
CA GLY A 82 -7.54 6.58 9.39
C GLY A 82 -9.02 6.40 9.07
N THR A 83 -9.35 5.74 7.96
CA THR A 83 -10.72 5.52 7.51
C THR A 83 -11.23 4.11 7.74
N LEU A 84 -10.37 3.16 8.11
CA LEU A 84 -10.81 1.81 8.45
C LEU A 84 -11.77 1.81 9.64
N ALA A 85 -12.77 0.93 9.56
CA ALA A 85 -13.75 0.69 10.60
C ALA A 85 -13.36 -0.60 11.34
N PRO A 86 -13.84 -0.82 12.58
CA PRO A 86 -13.47 -2.00 13.38
C PRO A 86 -13.66 -3.33 12.65
N GLU A 87 -14.70 -3.46 11.82
CA GLU A 87 -14.95 -4.64 11.00
C GLU A 87 -13.87 -4.88 9.94
N HIS A 88 -13.25 -3.82 9.41
CA HIS A 88 -12.16 -3.95 8.44
C HIS A 88 -10.89 -4.46 9.15
N PHE A 89 -10.58 -3.93 10.33
CA PHE A 89 -9.47 -4.45 11.15
C PHE A 89 -9.66 -5.93 11.46
N ALA A 90 -10.85 -6.32 11.93
CA ALA A 90 -11.15 -7.71 12.26
C ALA A 90 -10.99 -8.66 11.05
N GLU A 91 -11.44 -8.25 9.86
CA GLU A 91 -11.23 -9.06 8.65
C GLU A 91 -9.74 -9.08 8.24
N LEU A 92 -9.00 -7.97 8.34
CA LEU A 92 -7.56 -7.98 8.03
C LEU A 92 -6.77 -8.90 8.98
N GLU A 93 -7.02 -8.83 10.29
CA GLU A 93 -6.43 -9.72 11.30
C GLU A 93 -6.77 -11.19 11.02
N LYS A 94 -8.01 -11.46 10.62
CA LYS A 94 -8.44 -12.80 10.26
C LYS A 94 -7.76 -13.31 8.98
N GLN A 95 -7.57 -12.47 7.97
CA GLN A 95 -6.98 -12.88 6.68
C GLN A 95 -5.46 -12.99 6.75
N PHE A 96 -4.82 -12.22 7.64
CA PHE A 96 -3.36 -12.14 7.83
C PHE A 96 -3.02 -12.11 9.33
N PRO A 97 -3.13 -13.25 10.04
CA PRO A 97 -3.00 -13.30 11.50
C PRO A 97 -1.62 -12.88 12.04
N ASP A 98 -0.56 -13.02 11.23
CA ASP A 98 0.80 -12.63 11.61
C ASP A 98 1.15 -11.19 11.21
N ALA A 99 0.26 -10.48 10.54
CA ALA A 99 0.53 -9.13 10.07
C ALA A 99 0.49 -8.10 11.21
N ARG A 100 1.42 -7.14 11.18
CA ARG A 100 1.34 -5.94 12.01
C ARG A 100 0.39 -4.95 11.36
N ILE A 101 -0.71 -4.61 12.03
CA ILE A 101 -1.66 -3.62 11.55
C ILE A 101 -1.53 -2.35 12.37
N ILE A 102 -1.15 -1.26 11.71
CA ILE A 102 -0.87 0.04 12.32
C ILE A 102 -2.03 0.98 12.02
N SER A 103 -2.80 1.34 13.05
CA SER A 103 -3.84 2.34 12.94
C SER A 103 -3.27 3.74 12.72
N ARG A 104 -4.03 4.62 12.08
CA ARG A 104 -3.60 6.01 11.90
C ARG A 104 -3.33 6.74 13.21
N SER A 105 -4.15 6.48 14.23
CA SER A 105 -3.99 7.09 15.55
C SER A 105 -2.71 6.66 16.25
N LYS A 106 -2.34 5.37 16.15
CA LYS A 106 -1.07 4.85 16.66
C LYS A 106 0.10 5.49 15.93
N SER A 107 0.07 5.48 14.60
CA SER A 107 1.12 6.07 13.78
C SER A 107 1.29 7.57 14.05
N ASP A 108 0.21 8.33 14.16
CA ASP A 108 0.31 9.77 14.46
C ASP A 108 0.90 10.04 15.85
N ALA A 109 0.63 9.18 16.83
CA ALA A 109 1.20 9.30 18.18
C ALA A 109 2.70 8.99 18.23
N GLU A 110 3.18 8.05 17.41
CA GLU A 110 4.57 7.56 17.44
C GLU A 110 5.47 8.29 16.42
N VAL A 111 4.98 8.54 15.20
CA VAL A 111 5.78 9.10 14.10
C VAL A 111 5.88 10.63 14.18
N LEU A 112 4.79 11.36 14.47
CA LEU A 112 4.83 12.82 14.47
C LEU A 112 5.88 13.42 15.44
N PRO A 113 6.08 12.89 16.67
CA PRO A 113 7.14 13.34 17.56
C PRO A 113 8.54 13.19 16.96
N SER A 114 8.80 12.13 16.19
CA SER A 114 10.11 11.90 15.56
C SER A 114 10.48 12.95 14.51
N LEU A 115 9.47 13.64 13.95
CA LEU A 115 9.64 14.64 12.88
C LEU A 115 9.72 16.08 13.40
N VAL A 116 9.69 16.32 14.71
CA VAL A 116 9.65 17.69 15.29
C VAL A 116 10.85 18.52 14.86
N SER A 117 12.05 17.93 14.79
CA SER A 117 13.27 18.60 14.32
C SER A 117 13.27 18.89 12.81
N PHE A 118 12.28 18.38 12.07
CA PHE A 118 12.14 18.51 10.63
C PHE A 118 10.78 19.15 10.28
N PRO A 119 10.58 20.46 10.55
CA PRO A 119 9.25 21.09 10.52
C PRO A 119 8.54 20.99 9.17
N ARG A 120 9.28 20.95 8.04
CA ARG A 120 8.70 20.74 6.71
C ARG A 120 8.21 19.31 6.51
N CYS A 121 8.96 18.31 6.98
CA CYS A 121 8.56 16.91 6.94
C CYS A 121 7.34 16.67 7.84
N LEU A 122 7.35 17.23 9.06
CA LEU A 122 6.22 17.18 9.97
C LEU A 122 4.96 17.81 9.36
N ALA A 123 5.09 18.98 8.75
CA ALA A 123 3.97 19.64 8.07
C ALA A 123 3.45 18.76 6.92
N PHE A 124 4.35 18.22 6.09
CA PHE A 124 3.98 17.34 4.98
C PHE A 124 3.26 16.06 5.45
N ARG A 125 3.77 15.42 6.51
CA ARG A 125 3.15 14.22 7.11
C ARG A 125 1.76 14.48 7.70
N LYS A 126 1.46 15.72 8.12
CA LYS A 126 0.15 16.11 8.62
C LYS A 126 -0.87 16.43 7.52
N THR A 127 -0.41 16.90 6.36
CA THR A 127 -1.31 17.46 5.33
C THR A 127 -1.50 16.55 4.12
N ASN A 128 -0.59 15.60 3.87
CA ASN A 128 -0.67 14.71 2.72
C ASN A 128 -1.04 13.28 3.15
N HIS A 129 -2.14 12.75 2.57
CA HIS A 129 -2.64 11.41 2.86
C HIS A 129 -1.69 10.27 2.47
N LEU A 130 -0.77 10.50 1.52
CA LEU A 130 0.22 9.52 1.08
C LEU A 130 1.56 9.65 1.80
N ALA A 131 1.77 10.69 2.61
CA ALA A 131 2.99 10.85 3.38
C ALA A 131 3.33 9.69 4.34
N PRO A 132 2.36 8.89 4.87
CA PRO A 132 2.69 7.65 5.57
C PRO A 132 3.64 6.72 4.82
N LYS A 133 3.53 6.63 3.49
CA LYS A 133 4.43 5.80 2.67
C LYS A 133 5.90 6.24 2.76
N VAL A 134 6.14 7.52 3.08
CA VAL A 134 7.49 8.10 3.15
C VAL A 134 8.07 7.97 4.56
N PHE A 135 7.25 8.20 5.58
CA PHE A 135 7.75 8.29 6.96
C PHE A 135 7.41 7.04 7.78
N ASP A 136 6.13 6.68 7.81
CA ASP A 136 5.63 5.64 8.71
C ASP A 136 6.16 4.27 8.30
N PHE A 137 6.25 4.01 7.00
CA PHE A 137 6.75 2.74 6.51
C PHE A 137 8.17 2.50 7.00
N HIS A 138 9.04 3.50 6.86
CA HIS A 138 10.40 3.43 7.37
C HIS A 138 10.46 3.38 8.91
N PHE A 139 9.61 4.14 9.60
CA PHE A 139 9.57 4.17 11.06
C PHE A 139 9.23 2.80 11.65
N TYR A 140 8.32 2.06 11.01
CA TYR A 140 7.86 0.75 11.47
C TYR A 140 8.60 -0.43 10.85
N LEU A 141 9.59 -0.19 9.99
CA LEU A 141 10.31 -1.25 9.30
C LEU A 141 11.15 -2.09 10.30
N GLU A 142 10.89 -3.40 10.33
CA GLU A 142 11.58 -4.35 11.23
C GLU A 142 12.58 -5.27 10.49
N SER A 143 12.72 -5.09 9.16
CA SER A 143 13.64 -5.84 8.30
C SER A 143 14.64 -4.93 7.56
N ASP A 144 15.76 -5.47 7.11
CA ASP A 144 16.76 -4.71 6.34
C ASP A 144 16.28 -4.33 4.92
N ARG A 145 15.23 -5.00 4.43
CA ARG A 145 14.62 -4.80 3.12
C ARG A 145 13.14 -4.46 3.28
N MET A 146 12.70 -3.44 2.55
CA MET A 146 11.30 -3.03 2.48
C MET A 146 10.76 -3.25 1.07
N LEU A 147 9.63 -3.93 0.96
CA LEU A 147 8.81 -3.99 -0.24
C LEU A 147 7.59 -3.09 -0.06
N LEU A 148 7.60 -1.93 -0.72
CA LEU A 148 6.44 -1.05 -0.77
C LEU A 148 5.47 -1.53 -1.85
N LEU A 149 4.22 -1.81 -1.48
CA LEU A 149 3.15 -2.12 -2.42
C LEU A 149 2.01 -1.10 -2.34
N ASP A 150 1.43 -0.79 -3.49
CA ASP A 150 0.13 -0.15 -3.57
C ASP A 150 -0.97 -1.19 -3.37
N SER A 151 -2.09 -0.77 -2.78
CA SER A 151 -3.21 -1.66 -2.43
C SER A 151 -4.05 -2.12 -3.60
N ASP A 152 -3.75 -1.67 -4.83
CA ASP A 152 -4.51 -1.92 -6.04
C ASP A 152 -3.71 -2.66 -7.14
N VAL A 153 -2.62 -3.34 -6.75
CA VAL A 153 -1.80 -4.15 -7.67
C VAL A 153 -2.20 -5.62 -7.61
N LEU A 154 -2.15 -6.33 -8.74
CA LEU A 154 -2.41 -7.78 -8.79
C LEU A 154 -1.23 -8.52 -9.41
N PHE A 155 -0.85 -9.63 -8.79
CA PHE A 155 0.18 -10.52 -9.29
C PHE A 155 -0.45 -11.75 -9.95
N PHE A 156 -0.09 -11.99 -11.21
CA PHE A 156 -0.60 -13.13 -12.00
C PHE A 156 0.42 -14.26 -12.17
N SER A 157 1.68 -13.98 -11.85
CA SER A 157 2.81 -14.91 -11.93
C SER A 157 3.90 -14.49 -10.96
N GLU A 158 4.84 -15.39 -10.67
CA GLU A 158 6.00 -15.11 -9.82
C GLU A 158 6.75 -13.85 -10.32
N PRO A 159 6.93 -12.81 -9.49
CA PRO A 159 7.65 -11.60 -9.88
C PRO A 159 9.16 -11.81 -9.75
N ALA A 160 9.73 -12.69 -10.58
CA ALA A 160 11.10 -13.20 -10.42
C ALA A 160 12.20 -12.12 -10.37
N GLU A 161 12.06 -11.03 -11.12
CA GLU A 161 13.03 -9.92 -11.10
C GLU A 161 13.01 -9.16 -9.77
N LEU A 162 11.82 -8.92 -9.23
CA LEU A 162 11.63 -8.31 -7.92
C LEU A 162 12.21 -9.20 -6.81
N LEU A 163 11.85 -10.49 -6.81
CA LEU A 163 12.33 -11.44 -5.80
C LEU A 163 13.85 -11.56 -5.81
N ARG A 164 14.47 -11.66 -7.00
CA ARG A 164 15.93 -11.72 -7.13
C ARG A 164 16.62 -10.53 -6.49
N ALA A 165 16.07 -9.33 -6.65
CA ALA A 165 16.66 -8.13 -6.08
C ALA A 165 16.45 -8.00 -4.57
N ILE A 166 15.31 -8.48 -4.07
CA ILE A 166 15.05 -8.53 -2.62
C ILE A 166 16.02 -9.50 -1.94
N GLU A 167 16.20 -10.68 -2.54
CA GLU A 167 16.92 -11.82 -1.93
C GLU A 167 18.43 -11.81 -2.19
N ASP A 168 18.91 -11.00 -3.14
CA ASP A 168 20.34 -10.78 -3.34
C ASP A 168 20.90 -9.84 -2.26
N SER A 169 21.68 -10.42 -1.34
CA SER A 169 22.33 -9.68 -0.27
C SER A 169 23.34 -8.63 -0.75
N ASN A 170 23.85 -8.75 -1.98
CA ASN A 170 24.76 -7.79 -2.60
C ASN A 170 24.03 -6.68 -3.39
N TYR A 171 22.71 -6.78 -3.52
CA TYR A 171 21.92 -5.76 -4.20
C TYR A 171 21.60 -4.61 -3.23
N HIS A 172 22.07 -3.39 -3.53
CA HIS A 172 21.96 -2.24 -2.62
C HIS A 172 21.24 -1.03 -3.23
N LEU A 173 20.61 -1.20 -4.38
CA LEU A 173 19.87 -0.13 -5.05
C LEU A 173 18.37 -0.27 -4.79
N ASN A 174 17.66 0.85 -4.81
CA ASN A 174 16.19 0.82 -4.83
C ASN A 174 15.71 0.39 -6.21
N ILE A 175 14.70 -0.47 -6.26
CA ILE A 175 13.96 -0.80 -7.48
C ILE A 175 12.59 -0.18 -7.38
N VAL A 176 12.16 0.42 -8.48
CA VAL A 176 10.84 1.00 -8.63
C VAL A 176 10.23 0.51 -9.93
N ASN A 177 8.89 0.47 -9.99
CA ASN A 177 8.21 0.30 -11.25
C ASN A 177 8.51 1.50 -12.15
N LYS A 178 8.83 1.23 -13.41
CA LYS A 178 9.00 2.31 -14.37
C LYS A 178 7.66 3.00 -14.60
N ASP A 179 7.66 4.32 -14.46
CA ASP A 179 6.47 5.12 -14.75
C ASP A 179 6.18 5.15 -16.26
N ILE A 180 4.89 5.08 -16.61
CA ILE A 180 4.44 5.17 -18.02
C ILE A 180 4.53 6.63 -18.52
N ALA A 181 4.47 7.60 -17.60
CA ALA A 181 4.66 9.02 -17.83
C ALA A 181 5.07 9.70 -16.51
N SER A 182 5.78 10.84 -16.59
CA SER A 182 6.11 11.61 -15.39
C SER A 182 4.85 12.00 -14.63
N ALA A 183 4.69 11.43 -13.44
CA ALA A 183 3.65 11.78 -12.47
C ALA A 183 4.16 12.79 -11.42
N TYR A 184 5.43 13.21 -11.54
CA TYR A 184 6.03 14.14 -10.60
C TYR A 184 5.43 15.54 -10.76
N THR A 185 5.09 16.15 -9.62
CA THR A 185 4.60 17.54 -9.55
C THR A 185 5.72 18.57 -9.73
N VAL A 186 6.94 18.10 -9.94
CA VAL A 186 8.17 18.90 -10.06
C VAL A 186 8.93 18.46 -11.29
N ASP A 187 9.52 19.43 -11.99
CA ASP A 187 10.37 19.17 -13.15
C ASP A 187 11.65 18.44 -12.71
N PRO A 188 11.97 17.26 -13.28
CA PRO A 188 13.20 16.53 -12.99
C PRO A 188 14.47 17.39 -13.14
N ALA A 189 14.52 18.29 -14.12
CA ALA A 189 15.66 19.19 -14.33
C ALA A 189 15.81 20.17 -13.16
N GLU A 190 14.69 20.67 -12.65
CA GLU A 190 14.66 21.60 -11.51
C GLU A 190 15.09 20.90 -10.21
N VAL A 191 14.61 19.67 -9.98
CA VAL A 191 15.05 18.86 -8.83
C VAL A 191 16.55 18.64 -8.89
N LYS A 192 17.07 18.18 -10.02
CA LYS A 192 18.51 17.96 -10.22
C LYS A 192 19.32 19.23 -9.97
N SER A 193 18.88 20.37 -10.50
CA SER A 193 19.57 21.65 -10.31
C SER A 193 19.61 22.10 -8.86
N ARG A 194 18.55 21.82 -8.07
CA ARG A 194 18.42 22.30 -6.69
C ARG A 194 19.00 21.35 -5.65
N THR A 195 18.94 20.05 -5.90
CA THR A 195 19.26 19.02 -4.90
C THR A 195 20.44 18.13 -5.31
N GLY A 196 20.83 18.13 -6.60
CA GLY A 196 21.79 17.18 -7.15
C GLY A 196 21.24 15.77 -7.34
N VAL A 197 19.97 15.52 -7.01
CA VAL A 197 19.32 14.20 -7.13
C VAL A 197 18.71 14.05 -8.52
N ASN A 198 18.99 12.93 -9.19
CA ASN A 198 18.26 12.55 -10.40
C ASN A 198 16.96 11.87 -9.99
N LEU A 199 15.83 12.34 -10.50
CA LEU A 199 14.58 11.57 -10.43
C LEU A 199 14.70 10.34 -11.34
N ILE A 200 13.98 9.29 -10.98
CA ILE A 200 13.92 8.06 -11.77
C ILE A 200 12.94 8.33 -12.92
N GLU A 201 13.38 8.09 -14.16
CA GLU A 201 12.60 8.24 -15.40
C GLU A 201 12.23 6.88 -16.02
#